data_AF-A0A850SYS2-F1
#
_entry.id   AF-A0A850SYS2-F1
#
_cell.length_a   1.000
_cell.length_b   1.000
_cell.length_c   1.000
_cell.angle_alpha   90.00
_cell.angle_beta   90.00
_cell.angle_gamma   90.00
#
_symmetry.space_group_name_H-M   'P 1'
#
loop_
_entity.id
_entity.type
_entity.pdbx_description
1 polymer ?
#
loop_
_entity_poly.entity_id
_entity_poly.type
_entity_poly.pdbx_seq_one_letter_code
_entity_poly.pdbx_strand_id
1 'polypeptide(L)'
;GQPDFAVLTLDYVPDKLCVELKSLKLYVWSFRDEGHFHEDVTNRILDDLVAATKPRFMRLTARFYVRGGIFTNVVAEHRKKGWQPAPAIDLAAFPAQSNTRS
;
A
#
# COMPACT_ATOMS: atom_id res chain seq x y z
N GLY A 1 0.71 -22.36 -19.73
CA GLY A 1 0.43 -22.58 -18.31
C GLY A 1 -0.71 -21.67 -17.89
N GLN A 2 -1.58 -22.11 -16.98
CA GLN A 2 -2.63 -21.27 -16.37
C GLN A 2 -1.98 -20.01 -15.74
N PRO A 3 -2.55 -18.80 -15.86
CA PRO A 3 -1.95 -17.61 -15.25
C PRO A 3 -1.98 -17.72 -13.71
N ASP A 4 -0.88 -17.36 -13.06
CA ASP A 4 -0.87 -17.04 -11.62
C ASP A 4 -1.50 -15.65 -11.43
N PHE A 5 -2.35 -15.48 -10.42
CA PHE A 5 -3.03 -14.21 -10.15
C PHE A 5 -2.43 -13.53 -8.93
N ALA A 6 -2.44 -12.20 -8.92
CA ALA A 6 -2.07 -11.40 -7.76
C ALA A 6 -3.08 -10.26 -7.55
N VAL A 7 -3.38 -9.97 -6.28
CA VAL A 7 -4.09 -8.77 -5.86
C VAL A 7 -3.09 -7.83 -5.19
N LEU A 8 -2.94 -6.63 -5.75
CA LEU A 8 -2.11 -5.57 -5.19
C LEU A 8 -2.99 -4.55 -4.45
N THR A 9 -2.65 -4.24 -3.21
CA THR A 9 -3.28 -3.18 -2.41
C THR A 9 -2.22 -2.14 -2.07
N LEU A 10 -2.42 -0.91 -2.56
CA LEU A 10 -1.53 0.22 -2.32
C LEU A 10 -2.19 1.21 -1.34
N ASP A 11 -1.69 1.24 -0.11
CA ASP A 11 -2.05 2.26 0.88
C ASP A 11 -0.97 3.34 0.86
N TYR A 12 -1.33 4.62 0.70
CA TYR A 12 -0.31 5.67 0.72
C TYR A 12 -0.82 7.03 1.21
N VAL A 13 0.10 7.79 1.79
CA VAL A 13 -0.09 9.20 2.16
C VAL A 13 0.86 10.01 1.29
N PRO A 14 0.35 10.80 0.32
CA PRO A 14 1.19 11.59 -0.57
C PRO A 14 1.94 12.69 0.20
N ASP A 15 3.03 13.19 -0.39
CA ASP A 15 3.61 14.48 0.02
C ASP A 15 3.20 15.57 -0.97
N LYS A 16 4.01 15.84 -2.00
CA LYS A 16 3.73 16.86 -3.03
C LYS A 16 3.17 16.28 -4.32
N LEU A 17 3.38 14.99 -4.57
CA LEU A 17 3.01 14.30 -5.80
C LEU A 17 2.08 13.13 -5.47
N CYS A 18 1.16 12.85 -6.38
CA CYS A 18 0.26 11.70 -6.33
C CYS A 18 0.61 10.71 -7.44
N VAL A 19 0.29 9.43 -7.21
CA VAL A 19 0.42 8.40 -8.24
C VAL A 19 -0.68 8.60 -9.28
N GLU A 20 -0.31 8.64 -10.56
CA GLU A 20 -1.27 8.68 -11.67
C GLU A 20 -1.75 7.26 -12.00
N LEU A 21 -3.07 7.06 -12.02
CA LEU A 21 -3.67 5.72 -12.03
C LEU A 21 -3.48 4.96 -13.36
N LYS A 22 -3.50 5.66 -14.50
CA LYS A 22 -3.30 5.02 -15.81
C LYS A 22 -1.86 4.52 -15.95
N SER A 23 -0.89 5.33 -15.56
CA SER A 23 0.53 5.01 -15.57
C SER A 23 0.83 3.87 -14.59
N LEU A 24 0.25 3.89 -13.39
CA LEU A 24 0.35 2.79 -12.43
C LEU A 24 -0.15 1.47 -13.01
N LYS A 25 -1.31 1.48 -13.67
CA LYS A 25 -1.88 0.29 -14.31
C LYS A 25 -0.95 -0.26 -15.39
N LEU A 26 -0.46 0.60 -16.29
CA LEU A 26 0.46 0.18 -17.36
C LEU A 26 1.78 -0.34 -16.80
N TYR A 27 2.30 0.29 -15.75
CA TYR A 27 3.49 -0.14 -15.05
C TYR A 27 3.31 -1.52 -14.40
N VAL A 28 2.25 -1.74 -13.63
CA VAL A 28 1.98 -3.07 -13.03
C VAL A 28 1.84 -4.15 -14.11
N TRP A 29 1.26 -3.82 -15.27
CA TRP A 29 1.14 -4.77 -16.37
C TRP A 29 2.48 -5.19 -16.99
N SER A 30 3.55 -4.40 -16.89
CA SER A 30 4.86 -4.81 -17.41
C SER A 30 5.46 -6.01 -16.66
N PHE A 31 5.00 -6.28 -15.44
CA PHE A 31 5.46 -7.41 -14.62
C PHE A 31 4.72 -8.73 -14.89
N ARG A 32 3.73 -8.73 -15.79
CA ARG A 32 2.86 -9.91 -16.03
C ARG A 32 3.64 -11.15 -16.49
N ASP A 33 4.73 -10.94 -17.22
CA ASP A 33 5.55 -12.01 -17.82
C ASP A 33 6.85 -12.26 -17.02
N GLU A 34 7.09 -11.54 -15.91
CA GLU A 34 8.26 -11.74 -15.04
C GLU A 34 8.01 -12.92 -14.08
N GLY A 35 8.48 -14.11 -14.47
CA GLY A 35 8.13 -15.38 -13.83
C GLY A 35 8.81 -15.73 -12.49
N HIS A 36 9.58 -14.83 -11.86
CA HIS A 36 10.41 -15.23 -10.72
C HIS A 36 10.45 -14.18 -9.60
N PHE A 37 10.10 -14.64 -8.39
CA PHE A 37 10.15 -13.98 -7.08
C PHE A 37 9.12 -12.86 -6.81
N HIS A 38 7.97 -13.27 -6.25
CA HIS A 38 6.90 -12.41 -5.73
C HIS A 38 7.39 -11.28 -4.81
N GLU A 39 8.41 -11.55 -3.99
CA GLU A 39 8.98 -10.58 -3.05
C GLU A 39 9.76 -9.48 -3.77
N ASP A 40 10.59 -9.84 -4.75
CA ASP A 40 11.39 -8.89 -5.51
C ASP A 40 10.50 -7.95 -6.32
N VAL A 41 9.47 -8.49 -6.99
CA VAL A 41 8.47 -7.68 -7.71
C VAL A 41 7.77 -6.70 -6.77
N THR A 42 7.37 -7.13 -5.57
CA THR A 42 6.67 -6.27 -4.62
C THR A 42 7.57 -5.13 -4.12
N ASN A 43 8.82 -5.44 -3.77
CA ASN A 43 9.79 -4.43 -3.34
C ASN A 43 10.11 -3.44 -4.47
N ARG A 44 10.36 -3.93 -5.69
CA ARG A 44 10.66 -3.10 -6.85
C ARG A 44 9.51 -2.15 -7.21
N ILE A 45 8.27 -2.63 -7.20
CA ILE A 45 7.10 -1.76 -7.43
C ILE A 45 7.05 -0.65 -6.36
N LEU A 46 7.24 -0.99 -5.09
CA LEU A 46 7.23 0.00 -4.02
C LEU A 46 8.36 1.03 -4.20
N ASP A 47 9.58 0.58 -4.45
CA ASP A 47 10.75 1.44 -4.59
C ASP A 47 10.60 2.43 -5.75
N ASP A 48 10.10 1.97 -6.90
CA ASP A 48 9.89 2.83 -8.06
C ASP A 48 8.78 3.87 -7.81
N LEU A 49 7.69 3.50 -7.12
CA LEU A 49 6.64 4.44 -6.73
C LEU A 49 7.13 5.47 -5.69
N VAL A 50 7.96 5.03 -4.75
CA VAL A 50 8.58 5.92 -3.75
C VAL A 50 9.54 6.90 -4.42
N ALA A 51 10.36 6.43 -5.35
CA ALA A 51 11.28 7.28 -6.11
C ALA A 51 10.52 8.33 -6.94
N ALA A 52 9.41 7.93 -7.58
CA ALA A 52 8.59 8.82 -8.40
C ALA A 52 7.81 9.86 -7.60
N THR A 53 7.30 9.51 -6.40
CA THR A 53 6.33 10.36 -5.68
C THR A 53 6.81 10.93 -4.35
N LYS A 54 7.88 10.38 -3.77
CA LYS A 54 8.46 10.76 -2.47
C LYS A 54 7.38 10.90 -1.38
N PRO A 55 6.57 9.85 -1.16
CA PRO A 55 5.41 9.90 -0.27
C PRO A 55 5.85 10.06 1.19
N ARG A 56 4.92 10.45 2.05
CA ARG A 56 5.14 10.43 3.51
C ARG A 56 5.11 9.01 4.05
N PHE A 57 4.20 8.22 3.51
CA PHE A 57 3.99 6.82 3.80
C PHE A 57 3.51 6.11 2.55
N MET A 58 3.98 4.89 2.33
CA MET A 58 3.45 4.02 1.27
C MET A 58 3.64 2.56 1.68
N ARG A 59 2.61 1.74 1.49
CA ARG A 59 2.65 0.31 1.72
C ARG A 59 2.03 -0.40 0.54
N LEU A 60 2.74 -1.39 0.03
CA LEU A 60 2.24 -2.30 -0.98
C LEU A 60 2.05 -3.68 -0.37
N THR A 61 0.82 -4.19 -0.43
CA THR A 61 0.50 -5.57 -0.09
C THR A 61 0.19 -6.33 -1.36
N ALA A 62 0.94 -7.40 -1.63
CA ALA A 62 0.75 -8.25 -2.78
C ALA A 62 0.33 -9.66 -2.32
N ARG A 63 -0.86 -10.09 -2.75
CA ARG A 63 -1.42 -11.42 -2.44
C ARG A 63 -1.34 -12.29 -3.68
N PHE A 64 -0.46 -13.27 -3.67
CA PHE A 64 -0.22 -14.17 -4.80
C PHE A 64 -0.94 -15.50 -4.61
N TYR A 65 -1.63 -15.93 -5.66
CA TYR A 65 -2.38 -17.18 -5.73
C TYR A 65 -1.58 -18.18 -6.58
N VAL A 66 -0.72 -18.96 -5.93
CA VAL A 66 0.11 -19.97 -6.61
C VAL A 66 -0.54 -21.35 -6.59
N ARG A 67 -0.28 -22.14 -7.64
CA ARG A 67 -0.74 -23.53 -7.71
C ARG A 67 -0.12 -24.39 -6.61
N GLY A 68 -0.86 -25.40 -6.15
CA GLY A 68 -0.43 -26.28 -5.07
C GLY A 68 -0.98 -25.91 -3.69
N GLY A 69 -1.94 -24.98 -3.63
CA GLY A 69 -2.64 -24.61 -2.38
C GLY A 69 -1.85 -23.68 -1.46
N ILE A 70 -0.74 -23.12 -1.96
CA ILE A 70 0.08 -22.16 -1.23
C ILE A 70 -0.36 -20.75 -1.62
N PHE A 71 -0.48 -19.88 -0.63
CA PHE A 71 -0.73 -18.45 -0.83
C PHE A 71 0.41 -17.69 -0.17
N THR A 72 0.89 -16.65 -0.83
CA THR A 72 1.94 -15.79 -0.27
C THR A 72 1.44 -14.35 -0.22
N ASN A 73 1.54 -13.75 0.96
CA ASN A 73 1.29 -12.33 1.16
C ASN A 73 2.64 -11.67 1.39
N VAL A 74 3.02 -10.75 0.51
CA VAL A 74 4.21 -9.91 0.67
C VAL A 74 3.74 -8.51 1.05
N VAL A 75 4.34 -7.93 2.09
CA VAL A 75 4.08 -6.56 2.51
C VAL A 75 5.41 -5.82 2.50
N ALA A 76 5.49 -4.77 1.69
CA ALA A 76 6.62 -3.84 1.66
C ALA A 76 6.13 -2.46 2.09
N GLU A 77 6.95 -1.72 2.84
CA GLU A 77 6.55 -0.44 3.41
C GLU A 77 7.69 0.60 3.37
N HIS A 78 7.33 1.83 3.03
CA HIS A 78 8.17 3.01 3.08
C HIS A 78 7.59 4.05 4.06
N ARG A 79 8.47 4.61 4.88
CA ARG A 79 8.18 5.75 5.76
C ARG A 79 9.21 6.84 5.57
N LYS A 80 8.77 8.08 5.32
CA LYS A 80 9.66 9.24 5.30
C LYS A 80 10.27 9.43 6.70
N LYS A 81 11.59 9.61 6.79
CA LYS A 81 12.28 9.78 8.07
C LYS A 81 11.66 10.93 8.87
N GLY A 82 11.28 10.64 10.11
CA GLY A 82 10.65 11.61 11.02
C GLY A 82 9.16 11.85 10.77
N TRP A 83 8.55 11.19 9.78
CA TRP A 83 7.09 11.22 9.64
C TRP A 83 6.43 10.35 10.72
N GLN A 84 5.39 10.89 11.32
CA GLN A 84 4.52 10.19 12.26
C GLN A 84 3.11 10.16 11.68
N PRO A 85 2.38 9.03 11.76
CA PRO A 85 0.99 8.98 11.37
C PRO A 85 0.16 9.92 12.24
N ALA A 86 -0.92 10.48 11.68
CA ALA A 86 -1.89 11.19 12.49
C ALA A 86 -2.45 10.23 13.56
N PRO A 87 -2.58 10.67 14.82
CA PRO A 87 -3.21 9.85 15.85
C PRO A 87 -4.63 9.49 15.41
N ALA A 88 -5.05 8.25 15.68
CA ALA A 88 -6.42 7.85 15.47
C ALA A 88 -7.33 8.71 16.36
N ILE A 89 -8.28 9.42 15.75
CA ILE A 89 -9.28 10.19 16.48
C ILE A 89 -10.39 9.22 16.89
N ASP A 90 -10.52 8.96 18.18
CA ASP A 90 -11.69 8.28 18.73
C ASP A 90 -12.84 9.30 18.86
N LEU A 91 -13.79 9.25 17.93
CA LEU A 91 -14.97 10.11 17.91
C LEU A 91 -16.02 9.73 18.98
N ALA A 92 -15.87 8.59 19.66
CA ALA A 92 -16.80 8.17 20.70
C ALA A 92 -16.58 8.90 22.03
N ALA A 93 -15.46 9.61 22.20
CA ALA A 93 -15.08 10.29 23.44
C ALA A 93 -15.58 11.75 23.54
N PHE A 94 -16.74 12.09 22.97
CA PHE A 94 -17.39 13.35 23.35
C PHE A 94 -17.86 13.24 24.81
N PRO A 95 -17.35 14.06 25.74
CA PRO A 95 -17.88 14.06 27.10
C PRO A 95 -19.37 14.42 27.03
N ALA A 96 -20.21 13.62 27.69
CA ALA A 96 -21.62 13.94 27.83
C ALA A 96 -21.75 15.36 28.40
N GLN A 97 -22.37 16.27 27.67
CA GLN A 97 -22.67 17.60 28.18
C GLN A 97 -23.56 17.44 29.41
N SER A 98 -23.02 17.80 30.59
CA SER A 98 -23.82 17.91 31.80
C SER A 98 -24.73 19.13 31.67
N ASN A 99 -26.00 18.88 31.35
CA ASN A 99 -27.03 19.91 31.25
C ASN A 99 -27.63 20.29 32.61
N THR A 100 -26.86 20.24 33.69
CA THR A 100 -27.35 20.67 35.01
C THR A 100 -26.78 22.04 35.33
N ARG A 101 -27.53 23.09 34.98
CA ARG A 101 -27.35 24.41 35.60
C ARG A 101 -27.92 24.31 37.03
N SER A 102 -27.06 24.49 38.03
CA SER A 102 -27.43 24.71 39.43
C SER A 102 -28.09 26.06 39.62
#